data_AF-A0AA42YQA8-F1
#
_entry.id   AF-A0AA42YQA8-F1
#
_cell.length_a   1.000
_cell.length_b   1.000
_cell.length_c   1.000
_cell.angle_alpha   90.00
_cell.angle_beta   90.00
_cell.angle_gamma   90.00
#
_symmetry.space_group_name_H-M   'P 1'
#
loop_
_entity.id
_entity.type
_entity.pdbx_description
1 polymer ?
#
loop_
_entity_poly.entity_id
_entity_poly.type
_entity_poly.pdbx_seq_one_letter_code
_entity_poly.pdbx_strand_id
1 'polypeptide(L)'
;MHSTKLITTYLYTRYERFWHWLQMVLIFLLLVTGFEIHGLYSLMGFEQAVDIHNFVGITWLIAFAFFVFWVFTTGEWKQYVPTTKKLFAVIRYYSFGIFKGESHPVPKRKGAKHNPLQRLTYLS
;
A
#
# COMPACT_ATOMS: atom_id res chain seq x y z
N MET A 1 -10.89 38.74 0.15
CA MET A 1 -10.31 37.39 0.33
C MET A 1 -11.45 36.40 0.43
N HIS A 2 -11.59 35.48 -0.52
CA HIS A 2 -12.62 34.42 -0.47
C HIS A 2 -12.07 33.26 0.36
N SER A 3 -12.61 33.05 1.56
CA SER A 3 -12.22 31.93 2.43
C SER A 3 -12.81 30.65 1.86
N THR A 4 -12.01 29.88 1.11
CA THR A 4 -12.42 28.56 0.61
C THR A 4 -12.69 27.65 1.79
N LYS A 5 -13.95 27.26 1.99
CA LYS A 5 -14.35 26.34 3.07
C LYS A 5 -13.70 24.97 2.82
N LEU A 6 -12.74 24.58 3.66
CA LEU A 6 -12.11 23.27 3.57
C LEU A 6 -13.09 22.19 4.03
N ILE A 7 -13.33 21.20 3.16
CA ILE A 7 -14.19 20.05 3.46
C ILE A 7 -13.30 18.84 3.68
N THR A 8 -13.36 18.27 4.88
CA THR A 8 -12.66 17.01 5.17
C THR A 8 -13.37 15.87 4.44
N THR A 9 -12.66 15.15 3.60
CA THR A 9 -13.20 14.00 2.85
C THR A 9 -12.50 12.71 3.27
N TYR A 10 -13.29 11.71 3.65
CA TYR A 10 -12.78 10.37 3.91
C TYR A 10 -12.44 9.69 2.59
N LEU A 11 -11.15 9.60 2.29
CA LEU A 11 -10.64 8.98 1.08
C LEU A 11 -10.50 7.45 1.20
N TYR A 12 -10.06 6.99 2.37
CA TYR A 12 -9.93 5.57 2.70
C TYR A 12 -10.98 5.17 3.72
N THR A 13 -11.61 4.04 3.50
CA THR A 13 -12.59 3.43 4.41
C THR A 13 -11.90 2.86 5.66
N ARG A 14 -12.69 2.55 6.69
CA ARG A 14 -12.18 1.87 7.90
C ARG A 14 -11.63 0.48 7.57
N TYR A 15 -12.30 -0.22 6.66
CA TYR A 15 -11.89 -1.53 6.16
C TYR A 15 -10.50 -1.46 5.51
N GLU A 16 -10.28 -0.57 4.54
CA GLU A 16 -8.97 -0.43 3.88
C GLU A 16 -7.83 -0.19 4.88
N ARG A 17 -8.05 0.65 5.89
CA ARG A 17 -7.05 0.91 6.93
C ARG A 17 -6.76 -0.32 7.78
N PHE A 18 -7.81 -1.01 8.24
CA PHE A 18 -7.66 -2.22 9.02
C PHE A 18 -6.86 -3.27 8.25
N TRP A 19 -7.21 -3.51 6.98
CA TRP A 19 -6.51 -4.46 6.13
C TRP A 19 -5.05 -4.10 5.90
N HIS A 20 -4.76 -2.82 5.68
CA HIS A 20 -3.39 -2.35 5.54
C HIS A 20 -2.56 -2.64 6.81
N TRP A 21 -3.09 -2.35 8.00
CA TRP A 21 -2.37 -2.60 9.25
C TRP A 21 -2.21 -4.09 9.55
N LEU A 22 -3.24 -4.90 9.28
CA LEU A 22 -3.14 -6.36 9.38
C LEU A 22 -2.02 -6.90 8.47
N GLN A 23 -2.02 -6.47 7.21
CA GLN A 23 -1.00 -6.84 6.23
C GLN A 23 0.40 -6.40 6.65
N MET A 24 0.54 -5.18 7.16
CA MET A 24 1.82 -4.67 7.68
C MET A 24 2.38 -5.57 8.79
N VAL A 25 1.56 -5.92 9.78
CA VAL A 25 1.97 -6.79 10.90
C VAL A 25 2.41 -8.17 10.39
N LEU A 26 1.62 -8.80 9.51
CA LEU A 26 1.95 -10.11 8.95
C LEU A 26 3.27 -10.08 8.16
N ILE A 27 3.45 -9.09 7.29
CA ILE A 27 4.69 -8.95 6.49
C ILE A 27 5.88 -8.67 7.40
N PHE A 28 5.72 -7.88 8.46
CA PHE A 28 6.81 -7.62 9.39
C PHE A 28 7.23 -8.89 10.15
N LEU A 29 6.28 -9.72 10.58
CA LEU A 29 6.57 -11.03 11.18
C LEU A 29 7.29 -11.95 10.19
N LEU A 30 6.89 -11.96 8.93
CA LEU A 30 7.57 -12.71 7.86
C LEU A 30 8.99 -12.21 7.62
N LEU A 31 9.22 -10.90 7.63
CA LEU A 31 10.56 -10.33 7.49
C LEU A 31 11.45 -10.71 8.67
N VAL A 32 10.94 -10.59 9.91
CA VAL A 32 11.69 -10.95 11.12
C VAL A 32 12.08 -12.43 11.06
N THR A 33 11.09 -13.31 10.99
CA THR A 33 11.35 -14.76 10.94
C THR A 33 12.19 -15.17 9.72
N GLY A 34 11.96 -14.56 8.55
CA GLY A 34 12.74 -14.84 7.34
C GLY A 34 14.22 -14.47 7.47
N PHE A 35 14.53 -13.30 8.05
CA PHE A 35 15.93 -12.92 8.28
C PHE A 35 16.63 -13.84 9.29
N GLU A 36 15.93 -14.31 10.31
CA GLU A 36 16.46 -15.31 11.25
C GLU A 36 16.72 -16.67 10.58
N ILE A 37 15.79 -17.16 9.76
CA ILE A 37 15.96 -18.39 8.96
C ILE A 37 17.19 -18.30 8.05
N HIS A 38 17.48 -17.11 7.52
CA HIS A 38 18.67 -16.83 6.71
C HIS A 38 19.95 -16.56 7.53
N GLY A 39 19.89 -16.64 8.86
CA GLY A 39 21.05 -16.57 9.74
C GLY A 39 21.58 -15.15 10.01
N LEU A 40 20.79 -14.10 9.76
CA LEU A 40 21.22 -12.71 10.04
C LEU A 40 21.33 -12.45 11.55
N TYR A 41 20.55 -13.16 12.36
CA TYR A 41 20.55 -13.10 13.82
C TYR A 41 19.87 -14.35 14.40
N SER A 42 19.88 -14.47 15.72
CA SER A 42 19.14 -15.51 16.45
C SER A 42 18.35 -14.86 17.58
N LEU A 43 17.03 -15.03 17.57
CA LEU A 43 16.08 -14.47 18.53
C LEU A 43 15.23 -15.58 19.18
N MET A 44 14.72 -16.51 18.37
CA MET A 44 13.83 -17.61 18.80
C MET A 44 14.35 -19.01 18.42
N GLY A 45 15.36 -19.10 17.55
CA GLY A 45 15.93 -20.35 17.06
C GLY A 45 15.32 -20.77 15.72
N PHE A 46 16.12 -21.50 14.92
CA PHE A 46 15.78 -21.81 13.52
C PHE A 46 14.45 -22.55 13.37
N GLU A 47 14.23 -23.62 14.14
CA GLU A 47 13.00 -24.42 14.07
C GLU A 47 11.75 -23.58 14.35
N GLN A 48 11.75 -22.83 15.46
CA GLN A 48 10.64 -21.96 15.82
C GLN A 48 10.43 -20.83 14.81
N ALA A 49 11.51 -20.26 14.27
CA ALA A 49 11.41 -19.23 13.22
C ALA A 49 10.75 -19.80 11.95
N VAL A 50 11.10 -21.01 11.52
CA VAL A 50 10.48 -21.70 10.38
C VAL A 50 9.00 -21.96 10.61
N ASP A 51 8.63 -22.50 11.78
CA ASP A 51 7.23 -22.81 12.10
C ASP A 51 6.35 -21.56 12.10
N ILE A 52 6.81 -20.48 12.75
CA ILE A 52 6.08 -19.21 12.78
C ILE A 52 6.01 -18.62 11.37
N HIS A 53 7.12 -18.64 10.60
CA HIS A 53 7.14 -18.11 9.24
C HIS A 53 6.11 -18.80 8.34
N ASN A 54 6.06 -20.14 8.38
CA ASN A 54 5.12 -20.93 7.59
C ASN A 54 3.67 -20.64 7.98
N PHE A 55 3.37 -20.62 9.28
CA PHE A 55 2.02 -20.30 9.77
C PHE A 55 1.57 -18.90 9.36
N VAL A 56 2.43 -17.89 9.55
CA VAL A 56 2.14 -16.50 9.18
C VAL A 56 2.01 -16.38 7.66
N GLY A 57 2.84 -17.08 6.88
CA GLY A 57 2.80 -17.08 5.42
C GLY A 57 1.50 -17.64 4.85
N ILE A 58 1.04 -18.78 5.38
CA ILE A 58 -0.26 -19.35 5.01
C ILE A 58 -1.41 -18.42 5.43
N THR A 59 -1.35 -17.88 6.65
CA THR A 59 -2.33 -16.89 7.13
C THR A 59 -2.40 -15.68 6.21
N TRP A 60 -1.24 -15.18 5.77
CA TRP A 60 -1.12 -14.05 4.85
C TRP A 60 -1.74 -14.37 3.48
N LEU A 61 -1.50 -15.55 2.92
CA LEU A 61 -2.09 -15.99 1.65
C LEU A 61 -3.62 -16.04 1.73
N ILE A 62 -4.16 -16.62 2.81
CA ILE A 62 -5.62 -16.67 3.04
C ILE A 62 -6.18 -15.24 3.15
N ALA A 63 -5.54 -14.39 3.97
CA ALA A 63 -5.93 -13.00 4.13
C ALA A 63 -5.90 -12.23 2.80
N PHE A 64 -4.88 -12.47 1.97
CA PHE A 64 -4.74 -11.86 0.65
C PHE A 64 -5.87 -12.30 -0.30
N ALA A 65 -6.25 -13.58 -0.30
CA ALA A 65 -7.38 -14.07 -1.11
C ALA A 65 -8.70 -13.34 -0.76
N PHE A 66 -8.98 -13.14 0.53
CA PHE A 66 -10.13 -12.36 0.97
C PHE A 66 -10.05 -10.89 0.54
N PHE A 67 -8.86 -10.30 0.60
CA PHE A 67 -8.65 -8.93 0.15
C PHE A 67 -8.90 -8.79 -1.36
N VAL A 68 -8.37 -9.70 -2.19
CA VAL A 68 -8.63 -9.72 -3.64
C VAL A 68 -10.12 -9.86 -3.92
N PHE A 69 -10.81 -10.77 -3.23
CA PHE A 69 -12.26 -10.93 -3.33
C PHE A 69 -13.00 -9.63 -3.01
N TRP A 70 -12.61 -8.93 -1.93
CA TRP A 70 -13.21 -7.65 -1.56
C TRP A 70 -12.95 -6.55 -2.60
N VAL A 71 -11.72 -6.41 -3.09
CA VAL A 71 -11.34 -5.42 -4.12
C VAL A 71 -12.14 -5.64 -5.40
N PHE A 72 -12.38 -6.91 -5.76
CA PHE A 72 -13.17 -7.28 -6.92
C PHE A 72 -14.66 -6.94 -6.74
N THR A 73 -15.27 -7.40 -5.64
CA THR A 73 -16.71 -7.23 -5.37
C THR A 73 -17.13 -5.78 -5.11
N THR A 74 -16.23 -4.95 -4.54
CA THR A 74 -16.49 -3.52 -4.30
C THR A 74 -16.17 -2.61 -5.49
N GLY A 75 -15.50 -3.12 -6.52
CA GLY A 75 -15.07 -2.33 -7.67
C GLY A 75 -13.87 -1.42 -7.40
N GLU A 76 -13.21 -1.55 -6.24
CA GLU A 76 -12.02 -0.79 -5.87
C GLU A 76 -10.84 -1.04 -6.83
N TRP A 77 -10.84 -2.18 -7.54
CA TRP A 77 -9.87 -2.52 -8.59
C TRP A 77 -9.73 -1.42 -9.66
N LYS A 78 -10.81 -0.65 -9.94
CA LYS A 78 -10.81 0.44 -10.93
C LYS A 78 -9.79 1.53 -10.61
N GLN A 79 -9.39 1.67 -9.34
CA GLN A 79 -8.42 2.66 -8.90
C GLN A 79 -6.97 2.29 -9.26
N TYR A 80 -6.74 1.01 -9.59
CA TYR A 80 -5.42 0.44 -9.91
C TYR A 80 -5.16 0.36 -11.42
N VAL A 81 -6.15 0.70 -12.26
CA VAL A 81 -5.98 0.67 -13.72
C VAL A 81 -4.85 1.62 -14.13
N PRO A 82 -3.77 1.11 -14.77
CA PRO A 82 -2.59 1.88 -15.08
C PRO A 82 -2.91 3.01 -16.06
N THR A 83 -2.14 4.09 -15.96
CA THR A 83 -2.16 5.18 -16.93
C THR A 83 -0.80 5.85 -17.00
N THR A 84 -0.39 6.24 -18.20
CA THR A 84 0.82 7.05 -18.42
C THR A 84 0.52 8.55 -18.44
N LYS A 85 -0.77 8.94 -18.39
CA LYS A 85 -1.19 10.34 -18.40
C LYS A 85 -0.58 11.07 -17.20
N LYS A 86 0.14 12.17 -17.46
CA LYS A 86 0.85 12.98 -16.45
C LYS A 86 1.97 12.25 -15.68
N LEU A 87 2.44 11.08 -16.15
CA LEU A 87 3.51 10.33 -15.48
C LEU A 87 4.78 11.18 -15.30
N PHE A 88 5.28 11.79 -16.38
CA PHE A 88 6.46 12.66 -16.31
C PHE A 88 6.25 13.89 -15.41
N ALA A 89 5.04 14.46 -15.40
CA ALA A 89 4.72 15.58 -14.52
C ALA A 89 4.79 15.16 -13.04
N VAL A 90 4.31 13.96 -12.70
CA VAL A 90 4.38 13.39 -11.35
C VAL A 90 5.82 13.04 -10.96
N ILE A 91 6.61 12.49 -11.89
CA ILE A 91 8.04 12.22 -11.67
C ILE A 91 8.79 13.53 -11.37
N ARG A 92 8.63 14.56 -12.21
CA ARG A 92 9.22 15.89 -11.98
C ARG A 92 8.77 16.47 -10.64
N TYR A 93 7.48 16.34 -10.33
CA TYR A 93 6.92 16.87 -9.09
C TYR A 93 7.59 16.25 -7.87
N TYR A 94 7.68 14.93 -7.79
CA TYR A 94 8.33 14.26 -6.67
C TYR A 94 9.85 14.43 -6.66
N SER A 95 10.48 14.61 -7.81
CA SER A 95 11.92 14.84 -7.90
C SER A 95 12.34 16.23 -7.41
N PHE A 96 11.48 17.25 -7.61
CA PHE A 96 11.86 18.65 -7.33
C PHE A 96 10.70 19.58 -6.97
N GLY A 97 9.58 19.50 -7.68
CA GLY A 97 8.46 20.46 -7.52
C GLY A 97 7.88 20.52 -6.10
N ILE A 98 7.86 19.38 -5.39
CA ILE A 98 7.37 19.31 -4.01
C ILE A 98 8.18 20.20 -3.05
N PHE A 99 9.50 20.29 -3.23
CA PHE A 99 10.37 21.12 -2.40
C PHE A 99 10.20 22.62 -2.66
N LYS A 100 9.62 22.98 -3.82
CA LYS A 100 9.24 24.34 -4.17
C LYS A 100 7.84 24.73 -3.71
N GLY A 101 7.09 23.81 -3.08
CA GLY A 101 5.70 24.04 -2.73
C GLY A 101 4.75 24.08 -3.93
N GLU A 102 5.15 23.50 -5.08
CA GLU A 102 4.27 23.40 -6.24
C GLU A 102 3.00 22.58 -5.91
N SER A 103 1.90 22.84 -6.62
CA SER A 103 0.67 22.06 -6.48
C SER A 103 0.82 20.67 -7.12
N HIS A 104 0.32 19.62 -6.45
CA HIS A 104 0.41 18.25 -6.97
C HIS A 104 -0.31 18.11 -8.35
N PRO A 105 0.33 17.57 -9.39
CA PRO A 105 -0.23 17.51 -10.77
C PRO A 105 -1.51 16.69 -10.92
N VAL A 106 -1.76 15.80 -9.96
CA VAL A 106 -2.91 14.88 -9.90
C VAL A 106 -3.51 14.91 -8.48
N PRO A 107 -4.49 15.79 -8.19
CA PRO A 107 -5.09 15.85 -6.87
C PRO A 107 -5.88 14.56 -6.57
N LYS A 108 -5.77 14.07 -5.33
CA LYS A 108 -6.49 12.87 -4.89
C LYS A 108 -8.00 13.12 -4.84
N ARG A 109 -8.79 12.14 -5.28
CA ARG A 109 -10.26 12.17 -5.24
C ARG A 109 -10.77 10.78 -4.87
N LYS A 110 -12.00 10.66 -4.35
CA LYS A 110 -12.57 9.36 -3.93
C LYS A 110 -12.52 8.29 -5.04
N GLY A 111 -12.80 8.66 -6.29
CA GLY A 111 -12.71 7.75 -7.46
C GLY A 111 -11.33 7.66 -8.12
N ALA A 112 -10.32 8.36 -7.60
CA ALA A 112 -8.96 8.36 -8.11
C ALA A 112 -7.98 8.63 -6.95
N LYS A 113 -7.78 7.61 -6.10
CA LYS A 113 -6.92 7.71 -4.90
C LYS A 113 -5.43 7.71 -5.24
N HIS A 114 -5.06 7.03 -6.33
CA HIS A 114 -3.68 6.82 -6.75
C HIS A 114 -3.29 7.67 -7.96
N ASN A 115 -2.09 8.25 -7.89
CA ASN A 115 -1.45 8.91 -9.02
C ASN A 115 -0.85 7.86 -10.01
N PRO A 116 -0.50 8.25 -11.25
CA PRO A 116 0.08 7.36 -12.25
C PRO A 116 1.27 6.52 -11.79
N LEU A 117 2.20 7.11 -11.04
CA LEU A 117 3.39 6.42 -10.53
C LEU A 117 2.99 5.34 -9.52
N GLN A 118 2.09 5.67 -8.60
CA GLN A 118 1.55 4.72 -7.62
C GLN A 118 0.80 3.55 -8.26
N ARG A 119 0.06 3.79 -9.35
CA ARG A 119 -0.64 2.72 -10.06
C ARG A 119 0.32 1.76 -10.76
N LEU A 120 1.42 2.27 -11.30
CA LEU A 120 2.46 1.43 -11.92
C LEU A 120 3.14 0.52 -10.90
N THR A 121 3.42 1.02 -9.69
CA THR A 121 4.00 0.19 -8.61
C THR A 121 3.10 -0.94 -8.13
N TYR A 122 1.80 -0.93 -8.43
CA TYR A 122 0.92 -2.06 -8.13
C TYR A 122 0.97 -3.16 -9.20
N LEU A 123 1.68 -2.94 -10.32
CA LEU A 123 1.80 -3.90 -11.42
C LEU A 123 3.18 -4.53 -11.54
N SER A 124 4.17 -3.99 -10.83
CA SER A 124 5.54 -4.53 -10.74
C SER A 124 5.61 -5.67 -9.74
#